data_AF-A0A3C1VG78-F1
#
_entry.id   AF-A0A3C1VG78-F1
#
_cell.length_a   1.000
_cell.length_b   1.000
_cell.length_c   1.000
_cell.angle_alpha   90.00
_cell.angle_beta   90.00
_cell.angle_gamma   90.00
#
_symmetry.space_group_name_H-M   'P 1'
#
loop_
_entity.id
_entity.type
_entity.pdbx_description
1 polymer ?
#
loop_
_entity_poly.entity_id
_entity_poly.type
_entity_poly.pdbx_seq_one_letter_code
_entity_poly.pdbx_strand_id
1 'polypeptide(L)'
;ENISIWKEMIRLSQVQFDMIYSRLNVKFDHALGESFYNPWLGEVVADLLARGIARESEGAVGVFSDGSLPPKEDPFLVNRDGEWIPDPALVRKSDGGFNYTTTDLATVDYRLKTWSPNEIVYVVDDRQS
;
A
#
# COMPACT_ATOMS: atom_id res chain seq x y z
N GLU A 1 -3.79 -1.02 -27.44
CA GLU A 1 -3.35 -2.40 -27.72
C GLU A 1 -2.75 -3.09 -26.48
N ASN A 2 -1.74 -2.51 -25.82
CA ASN A 2 -1.14 -3.14 -24.63
C ASN A 2 -2.11 -3.34 -23.45
N ILE A 3 -2.99 -2.36 -23.17
CA ILE A 3 -3.97 -2.46 -22.07
C ILE A 3 -5.00 -3.56 -22.32
N SER A 4 -5.41 -3.80 -23.57
CA SER A 4 -6.39 -4.86 -23.87
C SER A 4 -5.80 -6.24 -23.66
N ILE A 5 -4.52 -6.44 -24.04
CA ILE A 5 -3.82 -7.71 -23.79
C ILE A 5 -3.65 -7.93 -22.29
N TRP A 6 -3.25 -6.90 -21.54
CA TRP A 6 -3.12 -6.97 -20.09
C TRP A 6 -4.45 -7.31 -19.39
N LYS A 7 -5.56 -6.68 -19.80
CA LYS A 7 -6.90 -7.01 -19.28
C LYS A 7 -7.29 -8.45 -19.58
N GLU A 8 -6.96 -8.95 -20.77
CA GLU A 8 -7.23 -10.35 -21.14
C GLU A 8 -6.40 -11.33 -20.30
N MET A 9 -5.13 -11.01 -20.03
CA MET A 9 -4.30 -11.80 -19.12
C MET A 9 -4.90 -11.85 -17.71
N ILE A 10 -5.32 -10.70 -17.16
CA ILE A 10 -6.00 -10.67 -15.85
C ILE A 10 -7.24 -11.56 -15.85
N ARG A 11 -8.08 -11.42 -16.89
CA ARG A 11 -9.31 -12.22 -17.02
C ARG A 11 -9.01 -13.72 -17.04
N LEU A 12 -8.01 -14.14 -17.82
CA LEU A 12 -7.61 -15.55 -17.91
C LEU A 12 -7.05 -16.07 -16.58
N SER A 13 -6.20 -15.30 -15.90
CA SER A 13 -5.69 -15.65 -14.57
C SER A 13 -6.81 -15.80 -13.55
N GLN A 14 -7.77 -14.86 -13.54
CA GLN A 14 -8.92 -14.92 -12.62
C GLN A 14 -9.74 -16.19 -12.80
N VAL A 15 -10.01 -16.61 -14.05
CA VAL A 15 -10.71 -17.88 -14.33
C VAL A 15 -9.98 -19.08 -13.71
N GLN A 16 -8.64 -19.12 -13.78
CA GLN A 16 -7.86 -20.20 -13.16
C GLN A 16 -7.92 -20.16 -11.63
N PHE A 17 -7.81 -18.97 -11.03
CA PHE A 17 -7.93 -18.81 -9.58
C PHE A 17 -9.31 -19.21 -9.06
N ASP A 18 -10.38 -18.79 -9.75
CA ASP A 18 -11.76 -19.11 -9.37
C ASP A 18 -12.02 -20.63 -9.38
N MET A 19 -11.42 -21.38 -10.31
CA MET A 19 -11.50 -22.84 -10.32
C MET A 19 -10.83 -23.46 -9.08
N ILE A 20 -9.68 -22.92 -8.65
CA ILE A 20 -8.99 -23.40 -7.45
C ILE A 20 -9.82 -23.06 -6.20
N TYR A 21 -10.29 -21.82 -6.08
CA TYR A 21 -11.10 -21.39 -4.95
C TYR A 21 -12.41 -22.17 -4.84
N SER A 22 -13.09 -22.44 -5.96
CA SER A 22 -14.32 -23.24 -5.98
C SER A 22 -14.10 -24.66 -5.47
N ARG A 23 -12.97 -25.30 -5.81
CA ARG A 23 -12.63 -26.64 -5.28
C ARG A 23 -12.41 -26.64 -3.76
N LEU A 24 -12.00 -25.50 -3.20
CA LEU A 24 -11.83 -25.30 -1.77
C LEU A 24 -13.09 -24.73 -1.09
N ASN A 25 -14.19 -24.56 -1.83
CA ASN A 25 -15.42 -23.91 -1.37
C ASN A 25 -15.20 -22.49 -0.81
N VAL A 26 -14.27 -21.75 -1.43
CA VAL A 26 -13.97 -20.34 -1.12
C VAL A 26 -14.65 -19.44 -2.15
N LYS A 27 -15.23 -18.31 -1.68
CA LYS A 27 -15.86 -17.30 -2.53
C LYS A 27 -15.44 -15.91 -2.08
N PHE A 28 -15.13 -15.04 -3.03
CA PHE A 28 -14.86 -13.63 -2.81
C PHE A 28 -15.98 -12.78 -3.40
N ASP A 29 -16.42 -11.74 -2.68
CA ASP A 29 -17.38 -10.76 -3.21
C ASP A 29 -16.69 -9.75 -4.14
N HIS A 30 -15.42 -9.48 -3.88
CA HIS A 30 -14.61 -8.53 -4.65
C HIS A 30 -13.18 -9.07 -4.88
N ALA A 31 -12.69 -8.95 -6.11
CA ALA A 31 -11.30 -9.21 -6.49
C ALA A 31 -10.68 -7.92 -7.03
N LEU A 32 -10.13 -7.10 -6.13
CA LEU A 32 -9.55 -5.79 -6.45
C LEU A 32 -8.02 -5.87 -6.36
N GLY A 33 -7.35 -5.96 -7.51
CA GLY A 33 -5.88 -5.93 -7.58
C GLY A 33 -5.30 -4.52 -7.47
N GLU A 34 -4.00 -4.39 -7.25
CA GLU A 34 -3.29 -3.11 -7.06
C GLU A 34 -3.62 -2.04 -8.11
N SER A 35 -3.68 -2.44 -9.38
CA SER A 35 -3.97 -1.52 -10.49
C SER A 35 -5.33 -0.83 -10.41
N PHE A 36 -6.28 -1.39 -9.64
CA PHE A 36 -7.56 -0.75 -9.36
C PHE A 36 -7.34 0.59 -8.67
N TYR A 37 -6.35 0.68 -7.77
CA TYR A 37 -6.10 1.85 -6.93
C TYR A 37 -5.28 2.96 -7.61
N ASN A 38 -4.72 2.69 -8.80
CA ASN A 38 -3.87 3.64 -9.55
C ASN A 38 -4.43 5.07 -9.66
N PRO A 39 -5.75 5.29 -9.88
CA PRO A 39 -6.30 6.65 -9.98
C PRO A 39 -6.15 7.48 -8.69
N TRP A 40 -6.06 6.84 -7.52
CA TRP A 40 -6.04 7.53 -6.22
C TRP A 40 -4.65 7.68 -5.60
N LEU A 41 -3.61 7.01 -6.14
CA LEU A 41 -2.26 7.05 -5.54
C LEU A 41 -1.70 8.47 -5.43
N GLY A 42 -1.93 9.30 -6.45
CA GLY A 42 -1.49 10.70 -6.44
C GLY A 42 -2.22 11.54 -5.39
N GLU A 43 -3.51 11.30 -5.17
CA GLU A 43 -4.32 12.00 -4.17
C GLU A 43 -3.85 11.66 -2.76
N VAL A 44 -3.54 10.38 -2.48
CA VAL A 44 -3.00 9.94 -1.19
C VAL A 44 -1.69 10.66 -0.86
N VAL A 45 -0.75 10.73 -1.81
CA VAL A 45 0.52 11.44 -1.58
C VAL A 45 0.29 12.95 -1.37
N ALA A 46 -0.62 13.54 -2.13
CA ALA A 46 -0.96 14.96 -1.97
C ALA A 46 -1.58 15.27 -0.59
N ASP A 47 -2.48 14.41 -0.10
CA ASP A 47 -3.09 14.56 1.24
C ASP A 47 -2.03 14.48 2.34
N LEU A 48 -1.13 13.49 2.27
CA LEU A 48 -0.04 13.33 3.25
C LEU A 48 0.87 14.55 3.32
N LEU A 49 1.21 15.13 2.16
CA LEU A 49 1.99 16.36 2.07
C LEU A 49 1.22 17.56 2.64
N ALA A 50 -0.05 17.72 2.28
CA ALA A 50 -0.89 18.83 2.74
C ALA A 50 -1.09 18.83 4.26
N ARG A 51 -1.15 17.64 4.87
CA ARG A 51 -1.28 17.46 6.32
C ARG A 51 0.06 17.55 7.07
N GLY A 52 1.18 17.69 6.36
CA GLY A 52 2.51 17.74 6.94
C GLY A 52 3.00 16.40 7.52
N ILE A 53 2.34 15.29 7.16
CA ILE A 53 2.71 13.93 7.62
C ILE A 53 3.88 13.41 6.79
N ALA A 54 3.84 13.64 5.48
CA ALA A 54 4.95 13.34 4.58
C ALA A 54 5.70 14.61 4.20
N ARG A 55 6.97 14.45 3.82
CA ARG A 55 7.80 15.52 3.28
C ARG A 55 8.69 15.01 2.16
N GLU A 56 9.17 15.94 1.35
CA GLU A 56 10.15 15.64 0.32
C GLU A 56 11.56 15.50 0.93
N SER A 57 12.33 14.53 0.43
CA SER A 57 13.73 14.30 0.75
C SER A 57 14.42 13.69 -0.46
N GLU A 58 15.47 14.33 -0.97
CA GLU A 58 16.25 13.85 -2.13
C GLU A 58 15.38 13.55 -3.38
N GLY A 59 14.32 14.34 -3.58
CA GLY A 59 13.35 14.18 -4.68
C GLY A 59 12.30 13.09 -4.45
N ALA A 60 12.45 12.25 -3.42
CA ALA A 60 11.44 11.29 -2.99
C ALA A 60 10.49 11.91 -1.95
N VAL A 61 9.33 11.31 -1.73
CA VAL A 61 8.39 11.68 -0.67
C VAL A 61 8.28 10.52 0.31
N GLY A 62 8.46 10.81 1.59
CA GLY A 62 8.37 9.82 2.65
C GLY A 62 7.78 10.38 3.94
N VAL A 63 7.27 9.48 4.78
CA VAL A 63 6.86 9.75 6.16
C VAL A 63 8.05 9.45 7.07
N PHE A 64 8.34 10.38 7.96
CA PHE A 64 9.49 10.31 8.86
C PHE A 64 9.01 10.38 10.31
N SER A 65 9.87 9.95 11.24
CA SER A 65 9.67 10.18 12.67
C SER A 65 9.41 11.65 12.96
N ASP A 66 8.38 11.93 13.76
CA ASP A 66 8.08 13.24 14.31
C ASP A 66 8.68 13.44 15.73
N GLY A 67 9.38 12.42 16.25
CA GLY A 67 9.99 12.41 17.57
C GLY A 67 9.00 12.31 18.73
N SER A 68 7.72 12.02 18.47
CA SER A 68 6.69 11.90 19.52
C SER A 68 6.77 10.59 20.31
N LEU A 69 7.36 9.54 19.71
CA LEU A 69 7.50 8.21 20.30
C LEU A 69 8.94 7.92 20.74
N PRO A 70 9.14 7.06 21.76
CA PRO A 70 10.47 6.53 22.07
C PRO A 70 11.08 5.82 20.84
N PRO A 71 12.41 5.90 20.59
CA PRO A 71 13.01 5.34 19.39
C PRO A 71 12.73 3.86 19.13
N LYS A 72 12.53 3.08 20.20
CA LYS A 72 12.21 1.65 20.11
C LYS A 72 10.79 1.36 19.62
N GLU A 73 9.89 2.32 19.77
CA GLU A 73 8.46 2.23 19.41
C GLU A 73 8.13 3.06 18.17
N ASP A 74 9.09 3.83 17.66
CA ASP A 74 8.92 4.65 16.47
C ASP A 74 9.12 3.79 15.20
N PRO A 75 8.08 3.62 14.36
CA PRO A 75 8.17 2.77 13.17
C PRO A 75 9.05 3.35 12.07
N PHE A 76 9.49 4.61 12.19
CA PHE A 76 10.33 5.29 11.21
C PHE A 76 11.79 5.39 11.66
N LEU A 77 12.17 4.60 12.68
CA LEU A 77 13.54 4.46 13.16
C LEU A 77 13.93 2.99 13.21
N VAL A 78 15.17 2.70 12.81
CA VAL A 78 15.74 1.35 12.89
C VAL A 78 17.05 1.39 13.67
N ASN A 79 17.26 0.40 14.55
CA ASN A 79 18.53 0.27 15.26
C ASN A 79 19.54 -0.48 14.39
N ARG A 80 20.65 0.18 14.06
CA ARG A 80 21.80 -0.43 13.40
C ARG A 80 23.04 -0.11 14.22
N ASP A 81 23.75 -1.16 14.64
CA ASP A 81 25.00 -1.07 15.41
C ASP A 81 24.90 -0.23 16.70
N GLY A 82 23.74 -0.26 17.35
CA GLY A 82 23.49 0.46 18.60
C GLY A 82 23.01 1.90 18.41
N GLU A 83 22.94 2.40 17.18
CA GLU A 83 22.42 3.73 16.84
C GLU A 83 21.04 3.62 16.19
N TRP A 84 20.14 4.55 16.53
CA TRP A 84 18.84 4.69 15.89
C TRP A 84 18.96 5.64 14.71
N ILE A 85 18.70 5.13 13.50
CA ILE A 85 18.77 5.91 12.26
C ILE A 85 17.39 6.00 11.60
N PRO A 86 17.13 7.06 10.80
CA PRO A 86 15.89 7.19 10.04
C PRO A 86 15.65 6.01 9.09
N ASP A 87 14.42 5.47 9.12
CA ASP A 87 13.91 4.47 8.19
C ASP A 87 12.52 4.90 7.69
N PRO A 88 12.46 5.88 6.76
CA PRO A 88 11.20 6.50 6.38
C PRO A 88 10.32 5.57 5.55
N ALA A 89 9.01 5.64 5.75
CA ALA A 89 8.05 4.99 4.87
C ALA A 89 7.93 5.80 3.56
N LEU A 90 8.58 5.32 2.49
CA LEU A 90 8.57 5.97 1.19
C LEU A 90 7.22 5.78 0.46
N VAL A 91 6.56 6.89 0.14
CA VAL A 91 5.26 6.91 -0.56
C VAL A 91 5.36 7.42 -2.01
N ARG A 92 6.51 7.97 -2.42
CA ARG A 92 6.82 8.25 -3.82
C ARG A 92 8.33 8.29 -4.02
N LYS A 93 8.84 7.63 -5.06
CA LYS A 93 10.25 7.66 -5.43
C LYS A 93 10.62 8.98 -6.12
N SER A 94 11.92 9.22 -6.25
CA SER A 94 12.47 10.39 -6.96
C SER A 94 12.15 10.41 -8.46
N ASP A 95 11.90 9.24 -9.07
CA ASP A 95 11.44 9.13 -10.46
C ASP A 95 9.92 9.38 -10.64
N GLY A 96 9.21 9.72 -9.56
CA GLY A 96 7.77 9.93 -9.55
C GLY A 96 6.94 8.64 -9.43
N GLY A 97 7.58 7.47 -9.44
CA GLY A 97 6.91 6.19 -9.26
C GLY A 97 6.36 6.00 -7.84
N PHE A 98 5.19 5.37 -7.75
CA PHE A 98 4.58 4.98 -6.47
C PHE A 98 5.09 3.61 -6.00
N ASN A 99 5.06 3.39 -4.68
CA ASN A 99 5.49 2.16 -4.03
C ASN A 99 4.29 1.39 -3.48
N TYR A 100 4.52 0.16 -2.98
CA TYR A 100 3.51 -0.64 -2.31
C TYR A 100 2.82 0.10 -1.16
N THR A 101 3.59 0.85 -0.35
CA THR A 101 3.06 1.69 0.74
C THR A 101 1.94 2.62 0.27
N THR A 102 2.08 3.22 -0.92
CA THR A 102 1.06 4.14 -1.46
C THR A 102 -0.19 3.39 -1.87
N THR A 103 -0.03 2.22 -2.49
CA THR A 103 -1.14 1.36 -2.90
C THR A 103 -1.89 0.81 -1.70
N ASP A 104 -1.18 0.44 -0.63
CA ASP A 104 -1.80 -0.05 0.61
C ASP A 104 -2.59 1.06 1.32
N LEU A 105 -2.05 2.28 1.39
CA LEU A 105 -2.78 3.43 1.92
C LEU A 105 -4.03 3.75 1.09
N ALA A 106 -3.92 3.73 -0.24
CA ALA A 106 -5.07 3.91 -1.13
C ALA A 106 -6.11 2.79 -0.95
N THR A 107 -5.65 1.56 -0.69
CA THR A 107 -6.53 0.42 -0.41
C THR A 107 -7.32 0.64 0.88
N VAL A 108 -6.65 1.03 1.97
CA VAL A 108 -7.32 1.33 3.25
C VAL A 108 -8.34 2.45 3.07
N ASP A 109 -7.93 3.57 2.46
CA ASP A 109 -8.80 4.73 2.24
C ASP A 109 -10.04 4.37 1.40
N TYR A 110 -9.85 3.62 0.31
CA TYR A 110 -10.96 3.13 -0.52
C TYR A 110 -11.93 2.25 0.28
N ARG A 111 -11.42 1.31 1.08
CA ARG A 111 -12.25 0.40 1.90
C ARG A 111 -13.07 1.17 2.93
N LEU A 112 -12.45 2.13 3.62
CA LEU A 112 -13.12 2.99 4.60
C LEU A 112 -14.25 3.79 3.94
N LYS A 113 -13.96 4.45 2.81
CA LYS A 113 -14.93 5.27 2.07
C LYS A 113 -16.07 4.45 1.44
N THR A 114 -15.78 3.23 0.98
CA THR A 114 -16.75 2.42 0.22
C THR A 114 -17.64 1.57 1.12
N TRP A 115 -17.06 0.96 2.16
CA TRP A 115 -17.78 -0.04 2.97
C TRP A 115 -17.99 0.39 4.43
N SER A 116 -17.30 1.43 4.90
CA SER A 116 -17.35 1.86 6.32
C SER A 116 -17.26 0.68 7.30
N PRO A 117 -16.26 -0.20 7.16
CA PRO A 117 -16.19 -1.42 7.93
C PRO A 117 -15.90 -1.14 9.41
N ASN A 118 -16.41 -2.00 10.29
CA ASN A 118 -16.03 -1.97 11.70
C ASN A 118 -14.63 -2.54 11.95
N GLU A 119 -14.16 -3.45 11.08
CA GLU A 119 -12.88 -4.13 11.19
C GLU A 119 -12.32 -4.44 9.79
N ILE A 120 -11.00 -4.34 9.63
CA ILE A 120 -10.29 -4.74 8.41
C ILE A 120 -9.18 -5.71 8.83
N VAL A 121 -9.25 -6.96 8.34
CA VAL A 121 -8.26 -8.00 8.62
C VAL A 121 -7.40 -8.25 7.37
N TYR A 122 -6.09 -8.13 7.52
CA TYR A 122 -5.12 -8.45 6.47
C TYR A 122 -4.56 -9.85 6.71
N VAL A 123 -4.93 -10.80 5.85
CA VAL A 123 -4.39 -12.16 5.87
C VAL A 123 -3.21 -12.22 4.91
N VAL A 124 -2.02 -11.94 5.45
CA VAL A 124 -0.74 -11.89 4.72
C VAL A 124 0.30 -12.82 5.36
N ASP A 125 1.41 -13.02 4.66
CA ASP A 125 2.56 -13.76 5.20
C ASP A 125 3.26 -12.95 6.29
N ASP A 126 3.80 -13.64 7.30
CA ASP A 126 4.49 -13.04 8.46
C ASP A 126 5.64 -12.09 8.08
N ARG A 127 6.28 -12.30 6.92
CA ARG A 127 7.35 -11.42 6.41
C ARG A 127 6.87 -10.04 5.98
N GLN A 128 5.56 -9.80 5.97
CA GLN A 128 4.95 -8.48 5.69
C GLN A 128 4.41 -7.79 6.95
N SER A 129 4.69 -8.33 8.15
CA SER A 129 4.35 -7.73 9.44
C SER A 129 5.35 -6.68 9.90
#